data_AF-A0A0D7WCP3-F1
#
_entry.id   AF-A0A0D7WCP3-F1
#
_cell.length_a   1.000
_cell.length_b   1.000
_cell.length_c   1.000
_cell.angle_alpha   90.00
_cell.angle_beta   90.00
_cell.angle_gamma   90.00
#
_symmetry.space_group_name_H-M   'P 1'
#
loop_
_entity.id
_entity.type
_entity.pdbx_description
1 polymer ?
#
loop_
_entity_poly.entity_id
_entity_poly.type
_entity_poly.pdbx_seq_one_letter_code
_entity_poly.pdbx_strand_id
1 'polypeptide(L)'
;MQTITKNCEDYQGTPNVTSVSSGLEALNKEITIVKIGDDNFDQTFEIVSTNPYTVKLTEVFSNLKKSVEGIFEFGLADINPKNISIATAGKSALVELNTNHLEKIIKTYEDGNIKSYSYKLAIQATDIENARNIAALLKQTIEQLK
;
A
#
# COMPACT_ATOMS: atom_id res chain seq x y z
N MET A 1 7.82 46.55 -9.21
CA MET A 1 8.59 45.77 -8.22
C MET A 1 7.73 44.58 -7.82
N GLN A 2 8.33 43.39 -7.82
CA GLN A 2 7.66 42.11 -7.67
C GLN A 2 7.12 41.91 -6.26
N THR A 3 5.96 41.27 -6.14
CA THR A 3 5.73 40.29 -5.08
C THR A 3 4.91 39.14 -5.65
N ILE A 4 5.59 37.99 -5.71
CA ILE A 4 5.11 36.69 -6.16
C ILE A 4 4.64 35.90 -4.92
N THR A 5 3.43 35.35 -5.03
CA THR A 5 2.96 34.06 -4.49
C THR A 5 2.74 33.87 -2.99
N LYS A 6 1.52 33.42 -2.66
CA LYS A 6 1.24 32.07 -2.13
C LYS A 6 -0.23 31.72 -2.32
N ASN A 7 -0.53 31.13 -3.49
CA ASN A 7 -1.72 30.32 -3.68
C ASN A 7 -1.38 28.93 -3.12
N CYS A 8 -1.93 28.59 -1.96
CA CYS A 8 -1.81 27.25 -1.37
C CYS A 8 -3.11 26.95 -0.62
N GLU A 9 -4.20 26.89 -1.36
CA GLU A 9 -5.51 26.48 -0.85
C GLU A 9 -6.07 25.45 -1.83
N ASP A 10 -5.62 24.21 -1.66
CA ASP A 10 -6.47 23.03 -1.45
C ASP A 10 -5.57 21.79 -1.52
N TYR A 11 -4.95 21.43 -0.40
CA TYR A 11 -4.40 20.09 -0.21
C TYR A 11 -5.43 19.40 0.68
N GLN A 12 -6.24 18.51 0.10
CA GLN A 12 -7.22 17.73 0.84
C GLN A 12 -6.54 17.15 2.09
N GLY A 13 -7.11 17.45 3.26
CA GLY A 13 -6.46 17.27 4.55
C GLY A 13 -5.88 15.87 4.73
N THR A 14 -4.75 15.77 5.43
CA THR A 14 -4.16 14.49 5.81
C THR A 14 -5.26 13.59 6.39
N PRO A 15 -5.39 12.33 5.91
CA PRO A 15 -6.39 11.42 6.45
C PRO A 15 -6.19 11.32 7.95
N ASN A 16 -7.25 11.46 8.75
CA ASN A 16 -7.15 11.42 10.21
C ASN A 16 -7.47 9.99 10.69
N VAL A 17 -6.42 9.21 10.95
CA VAL A 17 -6.56 7.84 11.44
C VAL A 17 -6.56 7.87 12.97
N THR A 18 -7.69 7.50 13.59
CA THR A 18 -7.87 7.51 15.05
C THR A 18 -7.76 6.12 15.68
N SER A 19 -7.69 5.07 14.85
CA SER A 19 -7.53 3.68 15.27
C SER A 19 -6.99 2.82 14.13
N VAL A 20 -6.43 1.65 14.45
CA VAL A 20 -5.95 0.70 13.43
C VAL A 20 -7.09 0.28 12.49
N SER A 21 -8.28 0.00 13.03
CA SER A 21 -9.43 -0.41 12.23
C SER A 21 -9.88 0.68 11.26
N SER A 22 -10.00 1.94 11.71
CA SER A 22 -10.40 3.06 10.86
C SER A 22 -9.37 3.34 9.75
N GLY A 23 -8.09 3.18 10.07
CA GLY A 23 -7.00 3.29 9.10
C GLY A 23 -7.08 2.22 8.01
N LEU A 24 -7.36 0.97 8.38
CA LEU A 24 -7.54 -0.13 7.43
C LEU A 24 -8.82 -0.01 6.58
N GLU A 25 -9.90 0.51 7.16
CA GLU A 25 -11.13 0.82 6.42
C GLU A 25 -10.89 1.93 5.38
N ALA A 26 -10.14 2.98 5.75
CA ALA A 26 -9.76 4.03 4.83
C ALA A 26 -8.80 3.52 3.74
N LEU A 27 -7.84 2.67 4.10
CA LEU A 27 -6.91 2.07 3.16
C LEU A 27 -7.63 1.23 2.09
N ASN A 28 -8.61 0.43 2.49
CA ASN A 28 -9.42 -0.37 1.58
C ASN A 28 -10.25 0.46 0.58
N LYS A 29 -10.53 1.74 0.88
CA LYS A 29 -11.23 2.63 -0.05
C LYS A 29 -10.29 3.23 -1.10
N GLU A 30 -9.03 3.43 -0.73
CA GLU A 30 -8.00 3.97 -1.63
C GLU A 30 -7.37 2.90 -2.52
N ILE A 31 -7.29 1.64 -2.04
CA ILE A 31 -6.82 0.50 -2.83
C ILE A 31 -7.96 0.09 -3.76
N THR A 32 -7.81 0.41 -5.04
CA THR A 32 -8.78 0.10 -6.10
C THR A 32 -8.10 -0.56 -7.28
N ILE A 33 -8.87 -0.97 -8.29
CA ILE A 33 -8.31 -1.56 -9.51
C ILE A 33 -7.48 -0.49 -10.24
N VAL A 34 -6.18 -0.77 -10.42
CA VAL A 34 -5.26 0.09 -11.18
C VAL A 34 -5.09 -0.46 -12.59
N LYS A 35 -5.23 0.40 -13.61
CA LYS A 35 -5.07 0.04 -15.02
C LYS A 35 -3.96 0.86 -15.66
N ILE A 36 -2.96 0.19 -16.21
CA ILE A 36 -1.81 0.82 -16.87
C ILE A 36 -1.64 0.20 -18.27
N GLY A 37 -2.19 0.86 -19.27
CA GLY A 37 -2.25 0.27 -20.62
C GLY A 37 -3.12 -0.99 -20.63
N ASP A 38 -2.55 -2.12 -21.04
CA ASP A 38 -3.23 -3.43 -21.04
C ASP A 38 -3.11 -4.18 -19.71
N ASP A 39 -2.29 -3.68 -18.78
CA ASP A 39 -2.07 -4.29 -17.48
C ASP A 39 -3.12 -3.81 -16.47
N ASN A 40 -3.69 -4.76 -15.73
CA ASN A 40 -4.67 -4.53 -14.66
C ASN A 40 -4.13 -5.13 -13.36
N PHE A 41 -4.30 -4.39 -12.28
CA PHE A 41 -3.94 -4.80 -10.92
C PHE A 41 -5.20 -4.67 -10.07
N ASP A 42 -5.84 -5.79 -9.78
CA ASP A 42 -6.97 -5.85 -8.84
C ASP A 42 -6.41 -6.15 -7.44
N GLN A 43 -6.61 -5.24 -6.50
CA GLN A 43 -5.94 -5.26 -5.20
C GLN A 43 -6.97 -5.21 -4.08
N THR A 44 -6.81 -6.10 -3.10
CA THR A 44 -7.70 -6.16 -1.94
C THR A 44 -6.88 -6.31 -0.66
N PHE A 45 -7.35 -5.66 0.41
CA PHE A 45 -6.67 -5.65 1.69
C PHE A 45 -7.58 -6.22 2.78
N GLU A 46 -7.18 -7.33 3.38
CA GLU A 46 -8.00 -8.07 4.34
C GLU A 46 -7.32 -8.16 5.71
N ILE A 47 -8.11 -8.08 6.77
CA ILE A 47 -7.65 -8.36 8.14
C ILE A 47 -7.72 -9.86 8.37
N VAL A 48 -6.58 -10.48 8.68
CA VAL A 48 -6.49 -11.91 8.99
C VAL A 48 -6.64 -12.14 10.50
N SER A 49 -6.03 -11.30 11.31
CA SER A 49 -6.13 -11.34 12.77
C SER A 49 -6.07 -9.93 13.32
N THR A 50 -6.85 -9.60 14.35
CA THR A 50 -6.82 -8.29 15.04
C THR A 50 -5.86 -8.24 16.22
N ASN A 51 -5.25 -9.35 16.59
CA ASN A 51 -4.24 -9.42 17.64
C ASN A 51 -3.13 -10.38 17.19
N PRO A 52 -1.98 -9.89 16.66
CA PRO A 52 -1.43 -8.53 16.69
C PRO A 52 -1.61 -7.70 15.38
N TYR A 53 -2.79 -7.72 14.75
CA TYR A 53 -3.04 -7.08 13.44
C TYR A 53 -2.21 -7.67 12.29
N THR A 54 -2.53 -8.91 11.93
CA THR A 54 -2.06 -9.56 10.69
C THR A 54 -3.01 -9.20 9.55
N VAL A 55 -2.44 -8.82 8.43
CA VAL A 55 -3.15 -8.38 7.23
C VAL A 55 -2.69 -9.18 6.02
N LYS A 56 -3.54 -9.25 5.01
CA LYS A 56 -3.30 -9.93 3.75
C LYS A 56 -3.63 -8.98 2.61
N LEU A 57 -2.62 -8.70 1.78
CA LEU A 57 -2.79 -8.00 0.51
C LEU A 57 -2.85 -9.06 -0.59
N THR A 58 -3.95 -9.09 -1.34
CA THR A 58 -4.07 -9.88 -2.56
C THR A 58 -3.95 -8.93 -3.74
N GLU A 59 -3.08 -9.25 -4.71
CA GLU A 59 -2.94 -8.56 -5.98
C GLU A 59 -3.16 -9.58 -7.11
N VAL A 60 -4.20 -9.38 -7.92
CA VAL A 60 -4.40 -10.14 -9.15
C VAL A 60 -3.93 -9.27 -10.31
N PHE A 61 -2.73 -9.57 -10.80
CA PHE A 61 -2.23 -9.01 -12.04
C PHE A 61 -2.88 -9.71 -13.22
N SER A 62 -3.40 -8.96 -14.19
CA SER A 62 -3.89 -9.54 -15.44
C SER A 62 -3.65 -8.64 -16.64
N ASN A 63 -3.32 -9.26 -17.77
CA ASN A 63 -3.27 -8.63 -19.08
C ASN A 63 -3.68 -9.62 -20.16
N LEU A 64 -3.53 -9.22 -21.43
CA LEU A 64 -3.90 -10.06 -22.59
C LEU A 64 -3.16 -11.41 -22.66
N LYS A 65 -2.04 -11.58 -21.94
CA LYS A 65 -1.18 -12.77 -22.04
C LYS A 65 -1.29 -13.69 -20.84
N LYS A 66 -1.51 -13.14 -19.64
CA LYS A 66 -1.50 -13.91 -18.41
C LYS A 66 -2.34 -13.24 -17.32
N SER A 67 -2.73 -14.07 -16.35
CA SER A 67 -3.26 -13.64 -15.06
C SER A 67 -2.42 -14.34 -13.99
N VAL A 68 -1.98 -13.59 -12.98
CA VAL A 68 -1.17 -14.10 -11.86
C VAL A 68 -1.73 -13.53 -10.57
N GLU A 69 -2.04 -14.39 -9.61
CA GLU A 69 -2.41 -13.98 -8.27
C GLU A 69 -1.16 -13.93 -7.38
N GLY A 70 -0.92 -12.80 -6.72
CA GLY A 70 0.07 -12.63 -5.67
C GLY A 70 -0.63 -12.36 -4.33
N ILE A 71 -0.21 -13.06 -3.27
CA ILE A 71 -0.72 -12.82 -1.91
C ILE A 71 0.46 -12.51 -1.00
N PHE A 72 0.31 -11.47 -0.18
CA PHE A 72 1.28 -11.03 0.83
C PHE A 72 0.62 -11.00 2.20
N GLU A 73 1.02 -11.88 3.10
CA GLU A 73 0.53 -11.91 4.50
C GLU A 73 1.63 -11.45 5.45
N PHE A 74 1.33 -10.44 6.27
CA PHE A 74 2.29 -9.80 7.17
C PHE A 74 1.60 -9.15 8.38
N GLY A 75 2.35 -8.95 9.47
CA GLY A 75 1.90 -8.14 10.60
C GLY A 75 2.10 -6.65 10.30
N LEU A 76 1.12 -5.81 10.64
CA LEU A 76 1.28 -4.35 10.48
C LEU A 76 2.40 -3.79 11.37
N ALA A 77 2.58 -4.35 12.57
CA ALA A 77 3.64 -3.96 13.49
C ALA A 77 5.06 -4.28 12.95
N ASP A 78 5.15 -5.23 12.03
CA ASP A 78 6.41 -5.68 11.43
C ASP A 78 6.88 -4.76 10.31
N ILE A 79 6.05 -3.82 9.86
CA ILE A 79 6.39 -2.85 8.81
C ILE A 79 7.07 -1.63 9.43
N ASN A 80 8.12 -1.13 8.77
CA ASN A 80 8.80 0.09 9.18
C ASN A 80 8.08 1.33 8.61
N PRO A 81 7.38 2.14 9.44
CA PRO A 81 6.63 3.29 8.95
C PRO A 81 7.54 4.40 8.38
N LYS A 82 8.84 4.39 8.69
CA LYS A 82 9.82 5.33 8.12
C LYS A 82 10.32 4.89 6.75
N ASN A 83 10.03 3.66 6.34
CA ASN A 83 10.47 3.09 5.07
C ASN A 83 9.29 2.80 4.14
N ILE A 84 8.18 3.51 4.35
CA ILE A 84 7.10 3.62 3.39
C ILE A 84 7.47 4.74 2.42
N SER A 85 7.59 4.41 1.14
CA SER A 85 8.01 5.36 0.12
C SER A 85 7.17 5.25 -1.13
N ILE A 86 7.10 6.36 -1.88
CA ILE A 86 6.40 6.40 -3.17
C ILE A 86 7.45 6.32 -4.24
N ALA A 87 7.30 5.35 -5.14
CA ALA A 87 8.13 5.23 -6.33
C ALA A 87 7.26 5.36 -7.58
N THR A 88 7.88 5.81 -8.66
CA THR A 88 7.23 5.97 -9.96
C THR A 88 7.96 5.14 -10.99
N ALA A 89 7.24 4.30 -11.73
CA ALA A 89 7.78 3.44 -12.78
C ALA A 89 7.06 3.75 -14.10
N GLY A 90 7.64 4.65 -14.90
CA GLY A 90 7.04 5.08 -16.16
C GLY A 90 5.72 5.82 -15.93
N LYS A 91 4.60 5.18 -16.25
CA LYS A 91 3.24 5.72 -16.06
C LYS A 91 2.59 5.31 -14.73
N SER A 92 3.26 4.47 -13.95
CA SER A 92 2.72 3.90 -12.73
C SER A 92 3.26 4.63 -11.50
N ALA A 93 2.40 4.78 -10.49
CA ALA A 93 2.79 5.16 -9.14
C ALA A 93 2.58 3.96 -8.21
N LEU A 94 3.51 3.75 -7.28
CA LEU A 94 3.48 2.61 -6.37
C LEU A 94 3.98 3.01 -4.99
N VAL A 95 3.43 2.38 -3.97
CA VAL A 95 3.80 2.56 -2.56
C VAL A 95 4.58 1.34 -2.12
N GLU A 96 5.88 1.52 -1.87
CA GLU A 96 6.77 0.47 -1.41
C GLU A 96 6.83 0.45 0.12
N LEU A 97 6.76 -0.74 0.69
CA LEU A 97 6.86 -0.98 2.12
C LEU A 97 7.95 -2.01 2.40
N ASN A 98 8.64 -1.82 3.52
CA ASN A 98 9.64 -2.76 4.01
C ASN A 98 9.40 -3.12 5.47
N THR A 99 9.76 -4.35 5.82
CA THR A 99 9.76 -4.81 7.22
C THR A 99 10.83 -4.09 8.05
N ASN A 100 10.64 -4.08 9.36
CA ASN A 100 11.66 -3.69 10.31
C ASN A 100 12.92 -4.54 10.07
N HIS A 101 14.09 -3.89 10.11
CA HIS A 101 15.40 -4.52 9.89
C HIS A 101 15.55 -5.34 8.60
N LEU A 102 14.65 -5.17 7.61
CA LEU A 102 14.61 -5.94 6.37
C LEU A 102 14.47 -7.46 6.59
N GLU A 103 13.79 -7.84 7.67
CA GLU A 103 13.52 -9.24 7.98
C GLU A 103 12.57 -9.86 6.94
N LYS A 104 12.93 -11.04 6.43
CA LYS A 104 12.10 -11.78 5.46
C LYS A 104 10.98 -12.54 6.16
N ILE A 105 9.97 -11.79 6.60
CA ILE A 105 8.84 -12.31 7.39
C ILE A 105 7.47 -12.14 6.71
N ILE A 106 7.41 -11.48 5.56
CA ILE A 106 6.21 -11.42 4.73
C ILE A 106 6.05 -12.76 4.03
N LYS A 107 4.99 -13.51 4.34
CA LYS A 107 4.65 -14.72 3.60
C LYS A 107 4.13 -14.33 2.22
N THR A 108 4.63 -14.99 1.19
CA THR A 108 4.21 -14.73 -0.18
C THR A 108 3.64 -15.98 -0.82
N TYR A 109 2.64 -15.80 -1.66
CA TYR A 109 2.05 -16.84 -2.49
C TYR A 109 1.94 -16.32 -3.91
N GLU A 110 2.09 -17.21 -4.89
CA GLU A 110 1.85 -16.93 -6.30
C GLU A 110 1.02 -18.07 -6.88
N ASP A 111 -0.13 -17.75 -7.47
CA ASP A 111 -1.10 -18.72 -8.01
C ASP A 111 -1.39 -19.86 -7.00
N GLY A 112 -1.66 -19.49 -5.75
CA GLY A 112 -1.93 -20.42 -4.64
C GLY A 112 -0.73 -21.19 -4.10
N ASN A 113 0.46 -21.08 -4.70
CA ASN A 113 1.66 -21.78 -4.27
C ASN A 113 2.50 -20.91 -3.33
N ILE A 114 2.92 -21.47 -2.20
CA ILE A 114 3.84 -20.79 -1.27
C ILE A 114 5.15 -20.45 -1.99
N LYS A 115 5.58 -19.20 -1.86
CA LYS A 115 6.87 -18.71 -2.35
C LYS A 115 7.78 -18.36 -1.18
N SER A 116 8.99 -17.87 -1.52
CA SER A 116 9.95 -17.43 -0.51
C SER A 116 9.45 -16.21 0.23
N TYR A 117 9.75 -16.14 1.54
CA TYR A 117 9.40 -14.97 2.33
C TYR A 117 10.12 -13.73 1.81
N SER A 118 9.42 -12.60 1.85
CA SER A 118 9.93 -11.29 1.43
C SER A 118 10.08 -10.36 2.63
N TYR A 119 10.89 -9.32 2.47
CA TYR A 119 10.98 -8.19 3.39
C TYR A 119 10.37 -6.92 2.78
N LYS A 120 9.91 -7.00 1.53
CA LYS A 120 9.36 -5.88 0.78
C LYS A 120 8.06 -6.26 0.06
N LEU A 121 7.15 -5.31 -0.06
CA LEU A 121 5.98 -5.38 -0.93
C LEU A 121 5.70 -4.01 -1.57
N ALA A 122 4.89 -3.99 -2.61
CA ALA A 122 4.44 -2.76 -3.26
C ALA A 122 2.92 -2.81 -3.47
N ILE A 123 2.26 -1.67 -3.32
CA ILE A 123 0.84 -1.47 -3.62
C ILE A 123 0.78 -0.53 -4.82
N GLN A 124 0.00 -0.87 -5.85
CA GLN A 124 -0.16 0.02 -6.98
C GLN A 124 -1.12 1.15 -6.60
N ALA A 125 -0.88 2.31 -7.18
CA ALA A 125 -1.77 3.46 -7.05
C ALA A 125 -2.22 3.92 -8.44
N THR A 126 -3.43 4.48 -8.50
CA THR A 126 -3.98 5.00 -9.77
C THR A 126 -3.16 6.16 -10.32
N ASP A 127 -2.55 6.92 -9.42
CA ASP A 127 -1.78 8.13 -9.69
C ASP A 127 -0.97 8.52 -8.44
N ILE A 128 -0.19 9.58 -8.54
CA ILE A 128 0.72 9.99 -7.47
C ILE A 128 0.00 10.57 -6.25
N GLU A 129 -1.20 11.13 -6.40
CA GLU A 129 -1.99 11.66 -5.28
C GLU A 129 -2.59 10.49 -4.49
N ASN A 130 -3.18 9.51 -5.18
CA ASN A 130 -3.62 8.26 -4.53
C ASN A 130 -2.44 7.53 -3.85
N ALA A 131 -1.25 7.50 -4.46
CA ALA A 131 -0.06 6.93 -3.81
C ALA A 131 0.31 7.66 -2.51
N ARG A 132 0.20 8.99 -2.47
CA ARG A 132 0.41 9.79 -1.25
C ARG A 132 -0.62 9.47 -0.18
N ASN A 133 -1.89 9.31 -0.57
CA ASN A 133 -2.97 8.95 0.35
C ASN A 133 -2.73 7.56 0.97
N ILE A 134 -2.45 6.55 0.14
CA ILE A 134 -2.14 5.19 0.56
C ILE A 134 -0.94 5.18 1.52
N ALA A 135 0.16 5.85 1.16
CA ALA A 135 1.35 5.94 2.01
C ALA A 135 1.07 6.63 3.36
N ALA A 136 0.32 7.73 3.35
CA ALA A 136 -0.06 8.44 4.57
C ALA A 136 -0.97 7.60 5.47
N LEU A 137 -1.96 6.90 4.90
CA LEU A 137 -2.86 6.01 5.62
C LEU A 137 -2.10 4.84 6.25
N LEU A 138 -1.24 4.16 5.50
CA LEU A 138 -0.43 3.05 6.01
C LEU A 138 0.44 3.52 7.18
N LYS A 139 1.13 4.65 7.02
CA LYS A 139 2.00 5.20 8.06
C LYS A 139 1.21 5.50 9.35
N GLN A 140 0.10 6.24 9.24
CA GLN A 140 -0.70 6.61 10.40
C GLN A 140 -1.34 5.40 11.06
N THR A 141 -1.80 4.42 10.28
CA THR A 141 -2.37 3.16 10.78
C THR A 141 -1.35 2.38 11.61
N ILE A 142 -0.11 2.26 11.11
CA ILE A 142 0.97 1.59 11.84
C ILE A 142 1.37 2.38 13.09
N GLU A 143 1.30 3.71 13.05
CA GLU A 143 1.57 4.56 14.22
C GLU A 143 0.53 4.37 15.35
N GLN A 144 -0.71 3.95 15.03
CA GLN A 144 -1.73 3.62 16.05
C GLN A 144 -1.46 2.31 16.79
N LEU A 145 -0.49 1.49 16.36
CA LEU A 145 -0.10 0.25 17.06
C LEU A 145 0.88 0.48 18.21
N LYS A 146 1.38 1.71 18.37
CA LYS A 146 2.44 2.07 19.32
C LYS A 146 1.94 2.69 20.61
#